data_AF-A0A7S3LU11-F1
#
_entry.id   AF-A0A7S3LU11-F1
#
_cell.length_a   1.000
_cell.length_b   1.000
_cell.length_c   1.000
_cell.angle_alpha   90.00
_cell.angle_beta   90.00
_cell.angle_gamma   90.00
#
_symmetry.space_group_name_H-M   'P 1'
#
loop_
_entity.id
_entity.type
_entity.pdbx_description
1 polymer ?
#
loop_
_entity_poly.entity_id
_entity_poly.type
_entity_poly.pdbx_seq_one_letter_code
_entity_poly.pdbx_strand_id
1 'polypeptide(L)'
;MGGKTGLIPGFSLPREYNDFKQSSIYGNDSMVILKPTRAARGWGLRVTRAKHLHQLLNARGDEESGKIVSGMYLIQQYLCRPLLLNQRKFHLRWYLVITSFIPLRAYSYRDSLLLSCRREYGGCSEGMVDGDGKFVSSEGRQQHLC
;
A
#
# COMPACT_ATOMS: atom_id res chain seq x y z
N MET A 1 9.60 -21.67 -6.47
CA MET A 1 9.66 -20.75 -5.31
C MET A 1 10.54 -19.55 -5.69
N GLY A 2 10.00 -18.58 -6.43
CA GLY A 2 10.71 -17.34 -6.74
C GLY A 2 10.41 -16.33 -5.62
N GLY A 3 11.35 -16.15 -4.70
CA GLY A 3 11.21 -15.15 -3.64
C GLY A 3 11.06 -13.76 -4.26
N LYS A 4 9.99 -13.03 -3.94
CA LYS A 4 9.78 -11.67 -4.44
C LYS A 4 10.89 -10.78 -3.90
N THR A 5 11.71 -10.23 -4.79
CA THR A 5 12.92 -9.44 -4.50
C THR A 5 12.63 -7.98 -4.10
N GLY A 6 11.43 -7.70 -3.57
CA GLY A 6 11.07 -6.37 -3.08
C GLY A 6 11.44 -6.19 -1.62
N LEU A 7 11.96 -5.01 -1.25
CA LEU A 7 12.22 -4.63 0.15
C LEU A 7 10.99 -4.80 1.06
N ILE A 8 9.79 -4.64 0.50
CA ILE A 8 8.51 -4.86 1.19
C ILE A 8 7.65 -5.80 0.34
N PRO A 9 7.18 -6.94 0.89
CA PRO A 9 6.40 -7.93 0.14
C PRO A 9 5.05 -7.36 -0.33
N GLY A 10 4.68 -7.71 -1.57
CA GLY A 10 3.39 -7.37 -2.16
C GLY A 10 2.86 -8.46 -3.12
N PHE A 11 1.55 -8.47 -3.35
CA PHE A 11 0.79 -9.47 -4.08
C PHE A 11 -0.24 -8.81 -5.00
N SER A 12 -0.17 -9.11 -6.29
CA SER A 12 -1.07 -8.59 -7.32
C SER A 12 -2.26 -9.52 -7.49
N LEU A 13 -3.44 -9.09 -7.08
CA LEU A 13 -4.69 -9.79 -7.30
C LEU A 13 -5.28 -9.50 -8.69
N PRO A 14 -6.01 -10.47 -9.28
CA PRO A 14 -6.26 -11.83 -8.77
C PRO A 14 -5.09 -12.81 -8.96
N ARG A 15 -4.08 -12.45 -9.76
CA ARG A 15 -3.03 -13.36 -10.24
C ARG A 15 -2.27 -14.09 -9.13
N GLU A 16 -1.95 -13.41 -8.04
CA GLU A 16 -1.12 -13.90 -6.94
C GLU A 16 -1.95 -14.15 -5.66
N TYR A 17 -3.24 -14.44 -5.82
CA TYR A 17 -4.14 -14.68 -4.68
C TYR A 17 -3.73 -15.87 -3.82
N ASN A 18 -3.30 -16.98 -4.44
CA ASN A 18 -2.86 -18.17 -3.72
C ASN A 18 -1.56 -17.90 -2.94
N ASP A 19 -0.62 -17.18 -3.54
CA ASP A 19 0.62 -16.76 -2.86
C ASP A 19 0.32 -15.84 -1.68
N PHE A 20 -0.66 -14.93 -1.85
CA PHE A 20 -1.11 -14.08 -0.76
C PHE A 20 -1.67 -14.93 0.40
N LYS A 21 -2.54 -15.92 0.12
CA LYS A 21 -3.09 -16.83 1.14
C LYS A 21 -2.03 -17.61 1.92
N GLN A 22 -0.91 -17.96 1.27
CA GLN A 22 0.20 -18.69 1.88
C GLN A 22 1.19 -17.79 2.61
N SER A 23 1.08 -16.46 2.46
CA SER A 23 1.99 -15.51 3.09
C SER A 23 1.73 -15.34 4.59
N SER A 24 2.77 -14.99 5.36
CA SER A 24 2.68 -14.66 6.79
C SER A 24 1.87 -13.40 7.11
N ILE A 25 1.51 -12.63 6.08
CA ILE A 25 0.67 -11.43 6.17
C ILE A 25 -0.80 -11.84 6.25
N TYR A 26 -1.19 -12.93 5.58
CA TYR A 26 -2.59 -13.35 5.49
C TYR A 26 -3.15 -13.75 6.86
N GLY A 27 -4.29 -13.18 7.23
CA GLY A 27 -4.96 -13.47 8.51
C GLY A 27 -4.26 -12.94 9.77
N ASN A 28 -3.07 -12.35 9.64
CA ASN A 28 -2.32 -11.78 10.76
C ASN A 28 -2.82 -10.36 11.10
N ASP A 29 -2.43 -9.83 12.26
CA ASP A 29 -2.79 -8.48 12.71
C ASP A 29 -1.95 -7.37 12.04
N SER A 30 -1.20 -7.72 10.99
CA SER A 30 -0.41 -6.77 10.21
C SER A 30 -1.29 -5.84 9.38
N MET A 31 -0.86 -4.59 9.23
CA MET A 31 -1.51 -3.63 8.36
C MET A 31 -1.07 -3.85 6.91
N VAL A 32 -2.02 -3.78 5.98
CA VAL A 32 -1.82 -3.89 4.54
C VAL A 32 -2.40 -2.68 3.84
N ILE A 33 -1.77 -2.29 2.74
CA ILE A 33 -2.27 -1.27 1.83
C ILE A 33 -2.73 -1.92 0.53
N LEU A 34 -3.96 -1.64 0.12
CA LEU A 34 -4.54 -2.03 -1.15
C LEU A 34 -4.36 -0.87 -2.12
N LYS A 35 -3.67 -1.14 -3.23
CA LYS A 35 -3.43 -0.18 -4.30
C LYS A 35 -4.17 -0.64 -5.57
N PRO A 36 -5.23 0.06 -6.01
CA PRO A 36 -5.89 -0.31 -7.26
C PRO A 36 -4.94 -0.08 -8.44
N THR A 37 -4.75 -1.08 -9.28
CA THR A 37 -3.74 -1.09 -10.36
C THR A 37 -4.01 -0.02 -11.43
N ARG A 38 -5.27 0.42 -11.58
CA ARG A 38 -5.70 1.39 -12.61
C ARG A 38 -6.03 2.77 -12.04
N ALA A 39 -5.70 3.05 -10.78
CA ALA A 39 -5.93 4.35 -10.18
C ALA A 39 -4.67 5.21 -10.18
N ALA A 40 -4.85 6.53 -10.25
CA ALA A 40 -3.78 7.52 -10.18
C ALA A 40 -4.02 8.51 -9.05
N ARG A 41 -3.02 9.35 -8.75
CA ARG A 41 -3.10 10.43 -7.74
C ARG A 41 -3.51 9.97 -6.34
N GLY A 42 -3.30 8.70 -6.00
CA GLY A 42 -3.68 8.15 -4.70
C GLY A 42 -5.18 7.90 -4.52
N TRP A 43 -5.96 7.85 -5.60
CA TRP A 43 -7.35 7.44 -5.56
C TRP A 43 -7.50 5.96 -5.23
N GLY A 44 -8.48 5.63 -4.38
CA GLY A 44 -8.82 4.25 -4.03
C GLY A 44 -7.77 3.50 -3.20
N LEU A 45 -6.72 4.18 -2.72
CA LEU A 45 -5.80 3.62 -1.74
C LEU A 45 -6.55 3.34 -0.44
N ARG A 46 -6.45 2.11 0.05
CA ARG A 46 -7.04 1.69 1.34
C ARG A 46 -5.99 1.05 2.21
N VAL A 47 -6.01 1.34 3.50
CA VAL A 47 -5.17 0.65 4.48
C VAL A 47 -6.11 -0.10 5.40
N THR A 48 -5.86 -1.37 5.63
CA THR A 48 -6.68 -2.20 6.52
C THR A 48 -5.82 -3.24 7.21
N ARG A 49 -6.37 -3.90 8.23
CA ARG A 49 -5.71 -5.06 8.84
C ARG A 49 -5.89 -6.28 7.94
N ALA A 50 -4.86 -7.10 7.82
CA ALA A 50 -4.91 -8.29 6.99
C ALA A 50 -5.97 -9.30 7.48
N LYS A 51 -6.22 -9.39 8.79
CA LYS A 51 -7.33 -10.16 9.37
C LYS A 51 -8.71 -9.69 8.87
N HIS A 52 -8.93 -8.39 8.74
CA HIS A 52 -10.20 -7.83 8.25
C HIS A 52 -10.34 -8.07 6.75
N LEU A 53 -9.26 -7.86 5.99
CA LEU A 53 -9.23 -8.22 4.57
C LEU A 53 -9.51 -9.72 4.35
N HIS A 54 -8.96 -10.60 5.18
CA HIS A 54 -9.24 -12.03 5.14
C HIS A 54 -10.72 -12.34 5.36
N GLN A 55 -11.37 -11.68 6.34
CA GLN A 55 -12.80 -11.82 6.59
C GLN A 55 -13.62 -11.38 5.37
N LEU A 56 -13.32 -10.21 4.79
CA LEU A 56 -13.98 -9.71 3.58
C LEU A 56 -13.83 -10.68 2.40
N LEU A 57 -12.61 -11.17 2.16
CA LEU A 57 -12.33 -12.11 1.06
C LEU A 57 -13.04 -13.47 1.21
N ASN A 58 -13.36 -13.88 2.44
CA ASN A 58 -14.05 -15.14 2.72
C ASN A 58 -15.55 -14.99 2.93
N ALA A 59 -16.05 -13.77 3.15
CA ALA A 59 -17.48 -13.47 3.28
C ALA A 59 -18.17 -13.74 1.93
N ARG A 60 -18.91 -14.86 1.85
CA ARG A 60 -19.63 -15.25 0.65
C ARG A 60 -20.82 -14.30 0.42
N GLY A 61 -20.93 -13.76 -0.79
CA GLY A 61 -22.07 -12.92 -1.19
C GLY A 61 -21.91 -11.43 -0.97
N ASP A 62 -20.77 -10.98 -0.42
CA ASP A 62 -20.49 -9.55 -0.31
C ASP A 62 -20.03 -8.98 -1.67
N GLU A 63 -20.73 -7.96 -2.16
CA GLU A 63 -20.36 -7.25 -3.39
C GLU A 63 -18.95 -6.66 -3.29
N GLU A 64 -18.52 -6.24 -2.09
CA GLU A 64 -17.20 -5.65 -1.90
C GLU A 64 -16.10 -6.71 -2.02
N SER A 65 -16.33 -7.92 -1.50
CA SER A 65 -15.45 -9.07 -1.68
C SER A 65 -15.29 -9.42 -3.15
N GLY A 66 -16.41 -9.49 -3.89
CA GLY A 66 -16.40 -9.72 -5.33
C GLY A 66 -15.61 -8.65 -6.09
N LYS A 67 -15.76 -7.38 -5.71
CA LYS A 67 -15.00 -6.25 -6.30
C LYS A 67 -13.50 -6.30 -5.99
N ILE A 68 -13.09 -6.76 -4.82
CA ILE A 68 -11.66 -6.86 -4.46
C ILE A 68 -11.00 -8.07 -5.14
N VAL A 69 -11.68 -9.23 -5.14
CA VAL A 69 -11.14 -10.45 -5.75
C VAL A 69 -11.12 -10.35 -7.28
N SER A 70 -12.19 -9.82 -7.88
CA SER A 70 -12.27 -9.60 -9.33
C SER A 70 -11.47 -8.35 -9.77
N GLY A 71 -11.30 -7.39 -8.86
CA GLY A 71 -10.56 -6.16 -9.12
C GLY A 71 -9.05 -6.36 -9.15
N MET A 72 -8.38 -5.56 -9.98
CA MET A 72 -6.92 -5.53 -10.03
C MET A 72 -6.39 -4.68 -8.87
N TYR A 73 -5.91 -5.33 -7.82
CA TYR A 73 -5.31 -4.69 -6.66
C TYR A 73 -3.91 -5.23 -6.38
N LEU A 74 -2.98 -4.35 -6.02
CA LEU A 74 -1.73 -4.73 -5.36
C LEU A 74 -1.94 -4.62 -3.85
N ILE A 75 -1.91 -5.76 -3.16
CA ILE A 75 -1.87 -5.83 -1.70
C ILE A 75 -0.39 -5.77 -1.29
N GLN A 76 -0.04 -4.84 -0.42
CA GLN A 76 1.33 -4.71 0.07
C GLN A 76 1.33 -4.54 1.58
N GLN A 77 2.34 -5.08 2.28
CA GLN A 77 2.49 -4.81 3.70
C GLN A 77 2.66 -3.30 3.94
N TYR A 78 1.91 -2.75 4.88
CA TYR A 78 2.01 -1.34 5.26
C TYR A 78 3.10 -1.16 6.32
N LEU A 79 4.01 -0.21 6.08
CA LEU A 79 5.07 0.10 7.05
C LEU A 79 4.51 0.94 8.21
N CYS A 80 4.33 0.29 9.35
CA CYS A 80 3.77 0.93 10.53
C CYS A 80 4.71 1.85 11.29
N ARG A 81 6.03 1.65 11.16
CA ARG A 81 7.06 2.48 11.79
C ARG A 81 7.93 3.12 10.71
N PRO A 82 7.39 4.08 9.94
CA PRO A 82 8.21 4.86 9.01
C PRO A 82 9.23 5.72 9.77
N LEU A 83 10.26 6.16 9.08
CA LEU A 83 11.02 7.32 9.54
C LEU A 83 10.12 8.56 9.45
N LEU A 84 10.11 9.37 10.51
CA LEU A 84 9.33 10.60 10.60
C LEU A 84 10.24 11.81 10.56
N LEU A 85 9.83 12.85 9.84
CA LEU A 85 10.45 14.17 9.88
C LEU A 85 9.40 15.11 10.45
N ASN A 86 9.69 15.75 11.59
CA ASN A 86 8.74 16.62 12.30
C ASN A 86 7.39 15.91 12.56
N GLN A 87 7.44 14.66 13.04
CA GLN A 87 6.26 13.80 13.29
C GLN A 87 5.40 13.48 12.05
N ARG A 88 5.87 13.81 10.84
CA ARG A 88 5.14 13.56 9.59
C ARG A 88 5.80 12.46 8.78
N LYS A 89 4.97 11.63 8.14
CA LYS A 89 5.44 10.73 7.08
C LYS A 89 6.01 11.55 5.94
N PHE A 90 7.01 11.00 5.26
CA PHE A 90 7.52 11.56 4.02
C PHE A 90 7.94 10.43 3.08
N HIS A 91 8.08 10.77 1.80
CA HIS A 91 8.69 9.87 0.83
C HIS A 91 9.74 10.64 0.01
N LEU A 92 10.78 9.91 -0.41
CA LEU A 92 11.87 10.46 -1.19
C LEU A 92 11.63 10.19 -2.68
N ARG A 93 11.73 11.22 -3.52
CA ARG A 93 11.81 11.08 -4.96
C ARG A 93 13.28 11.16 -5.37
N TRP A 94 13.82 10.00 -5.69
CA TRP A 94 15.17 9.88 -6.24
C TRP A 94 15.10 9.82 -7.77
N TYR A 95 15.94 10.61 -8.44
CA TYR A 95 16.01 10.68 -9.90
C TYR A 95 17.18 9.86 -10.44
N LEU A 96 16.87 8.97 -11.37
CA LEU A 96 17.84 8.14 -12.09
C LEU A 96 17.62 8.35 -13.60
N VAL A 97 18.69 8.60 -14.34
CA VAL A 97 18.68 8.69 -15.81
C VAL A 97 19.35 7.46 -16.38
N ILE A 98 18.61 6.68 -17.17
CA ILE A 98 19.14 5.50 -17.87
C ILE A 98 19.43 5.91 -19.31
N THR A 99 20.70 5.87 -19.71
CA THR A 99 21.12 6.29 -21.06
C THR A 99 21.29 5.11 -22.01
N SER A 100 21.47 3.91 -21.50
CA SER A 100 21.68 2.71 -22.30
C SER A 100 21.22 1.50 -21.50
N PHE A 101 20.63 0.51 -22.18
CA PHE A 101 20.29 -0.79 -21.57
C PHE A 101 21.34 -1.85 -21.88
N ILE A 102 22.06 -1.72 -23.00
CA ILE A 102 23.07 -2.68 -23.46
C ILE A 102 24.27 -1.92 -24.04
N PRO A 103 25.34 -1.69 -23.24
CA PRO A 103 25.47 -2.02 -21.82
C PRO A 103 24.56 -1.13 -20.96
N LEU A 104 24.12 -1.62 -19.80
CA LEU A 104 23.32 -0.83 -18.86
C LEU A 104 24.16 0.35 -18.34
N ARG A 105 23.69 1.57 -18.60
CA ARG A 105 24.28 2.82 -18.07
C ARG A 105 23.19 3.63 -17.40
N ALA A 106 23.33 3.85 -16.10
CA ALA A 106 22.41 4.62 -15.29
C ALA A 106 23.17 5.63 -14.43
N TYR A 107 22.66 6.85 -14.33
CA TYR A 107 23.24 7.96 -13.57
C TYR A 107 22.23 8.42 -12.53
N SER A 108 22.67 8.48 -11.26
CA SER A 108 21.88 9.05 -10.17
C SER A 108 22.07 10.56 -10.15
N TYR A 109 20.99 11.31 -10.05
CA TYR A 109 21.09 12.73 -9.71
C TYR A 109 21.52 12.87 -8.24
N ARG A 110 22.31 13.91 -7.93
CA ARG A 110 22.87 14.12 -6.58
C ARG A 110 21.79 14.55 -5.59
N ASP A 111 20.87 15.39 -6.04
CA ASP A 111 19.80 15.91 -5.21
C ASP A 111 18.53 15.06 -5.35
N SER A 112 17.74 15.02 -4.30
CA SER A 112 16.47 14.29 -4.26
C SER A 112 15.41 15.14 -3.58
N LEU A 113 14.14 14.93 -3.93
CA LEU A 113 13.04 15.67 -3.32
C LEU A 113 12.45 14.87 -2.17
N LEU A 114 12.38 15.48 -0.99
CA LEU A 114 11.64 14.96 0.15
C LEU A 114 10.23 15.55 0.15
N LEU A 115 9.23 14.68 0.03
CA LEU A 115 7.82 15.06 0.01
C LEU A 115 7.17 14.65 1.33
N SER A 116 6.98 15.62 2.22
CA SER A 116 6.34 15.45 3.52
C SER A 116 4.81 15.47 3.40
N CYS A 117 4.14 14.61 4.15
CA CYS A 117 2.67 14.55 4.22
C CYS A 117 2.15 15.72 5.08
N ARG A 118 0.94 16.20 4.81
CA ARG A 118 0.41 17.39 5.49
C ARG A 118 0.10 17.16 6.97
N ARG A 119 -0.29 15.94 7.34
CA ARG A 119 -0.69 15.55 8.69
C ARG A 119 0.39 14.77 9.40
N GLU A 120 0.43 14.93 10.72
CA GLU A 120 1.25 14.11 11.60
C GLU A 120 0.83 12.65 11.53
N TYR A 121 1.80 11.77 11.76
CA TYR A 121 1.58 10.35 11.65
C TYR A 121 1.00 9.78 12.95
N GLY A 122 -0.29 9.43 12.93
CA GLY A 122 -1.00 8.84 14.07
C GLY A 122 -0.68 7.37 14.39
N GLY A 123 0.41 6.82 13.87
CA GLY A 123 0.76 5.40 14.07
C GLY A 123 -0.14 4.41 13.33
N CYS A 124 0.04 3.12 13.57
CA CYS A 124 -0.87 2.06 13.08
C CYS A 124 -1.92 1.72 14.15
N SER A 125 -2.71 2.71 14.55
CA SER A 125 -3.88 2.51 15.44
C SER A 125 -5.17 2.45 14.62
N GLU A 126 -6.25 1.91 15.20
CA GLU A 126 -7.55 1.75 14.51
C GLU A 126 -8.12 3.09 14.00
N GLY A 127 -7.73 4.22 14.58
CA GLY A 127 -8.19 5.55 14.18
C GLY A 127 -7.68 6.06 12.82
N MET A 128 -6.83 5.32 12.11
CA MET A 128 -6.47 5.65 10.71
C MET A 128 -7.50 5.19 9.70
N VAL A 129 -8.45 4.34 10.10
CA VAL A 129 -9.29 3.58 9.18
C VAL A 129 -10.74 3.61 9.67
N ASP A 130 -11.67 4.05 8.83
CA ASP A 130 -13.10 3.98 9.08
C ASP A 130 -13.49 2.51 9.18
N GLY A 131 -14.67 2.22 9.74
CA GLY A 131 -15.26 0.87 9.74
C GLY A 131 -15.30 0.21 8.34
N ASP A 132 -15.22 1.01 7.28
CA ASP A 132 -15.21 0.59 5.86
C ASP A 132 -13.80 0.44 5.24
N GLY A 133 -12.72 0.50 6.03
CA GLY A 133 -11.36 0.37 5.49
C GLY A 133 -10.82 1.62 4.75
N LYS A 134 -11.51 2.76 4.83
CA LYS A 134 -11.14 4.03 4.20
C LYS A 134 -10.40 4.94 5.18
N PHE A 135 -9.52 5.81 4.70
CA PHE A 135 -8.83 6.76 5.58
C PHE A 135 -9.83 7.81 6.09
N VAL A 136 -10.10 7.81 7.40
CA VAL A 136 -11.02 8.78 8.02
C VAL A 136 -10.32 10.12 8.10
N SER A 137 -10.97 11.16 7.61
CA SER A 137 -10.69 12.50 8.12
C SER A 137 -11.78 12.84 9.13
N SER A 138 -11.42 13.55 10.19
CA SER A 138 -12.34 14.25 11.10
C SER A 138 -13.27 15.26 10.39
N GLU A 139 -13.20 15.40 9.06
CA GLU A 139 -13.91 16.40 8.23
C GLU A 139 -14.65 15.78 7.02
N GLY A 140 -14.88 14.46 6.98
CA GLY A 140 -15.73 13.85 5.94
C GLY A 140 -15.20 13.90 4.50
N ARG A 141 -13.94 14.30 4.26
CA ARG A 141 -13.29 14.23 2.93
C ARG A 141 -12.39 13.00 2.81
N GLN A 142 -12.53 12.24 1.71
CA GLN A 142 -11.52 11.29 1.24
C GLN A 142 -10.21 12.05 0.99
N GLN A 143 -9.17 11.76 1.77
CA GLN A 143 -7.85 12.37 1.59
C GLN A 143 -6.83 11.34 1.11
N HIS A 144 -5.87 11.82 0.32
CA HIS A 144 -4.73 11.05 -0.14
C HIS A 144 -3.80 10.74 1.05
N LEU A 145 -3.10 9.61 0.96
CA LEU A 145 -2.23 9.08 2.01
C LEU A 145 -1.14 10.07 2.45
N CYS A 146 -0.88 11.06 1.59
CA CYS A 146 -0.20 12.35 1.74
C CYS A 146 -0.86 13.28 0.69
#